data_AF-A0A1G4JFF4-F1
#
_entry.id   AF-A0A1G4JFF4-F1
#
_cell.length_a   1.000
_cell.length_b   1.000
_cell.length_c   1.000
_cell.angle_alpha   90.00
_cell.angle_beta   90.00
_cell.angle_gamma   90.00
#
_symmetry.space_group_name_H-M   'P 1'
#
loop_
_entity.id
_entity.type
_entity.pdbx_description
1 polymer ?
#
loop_
_entity_poly.entity_id
_entity_poly.type
_entity_poly.pdbx_seq_one_letter_code
_entity_poly.pdbx_strand_id
1 'polypeptide(L)'
;MVKYNEYKQIMEDLQTKIIELGNDKDEHQVVLSTLSETDPSRKCYRMIGGALVETDVKSTLPVLKTNEGNLTNTISTMKAELIKTADEFEKWKKDNKIQVVRQ
;
A
#
# COMPACT_ATOMS: atom_id res chain seq x y z
N MET A 1 8.52 1.52 29.30
CA MET A 1 8.94 2.44 28.21
C MET A 1 9.21 1.69 26.91
N VAL A 2 10.03 0.63 26.91
CA VAL A 2 10.34 -0.16 25.70
C VAL A 2 9.09 -0.59 24.92
N LYS A 3 8.15 -1.29 25.57
CA LYS A 3 6.90 -1.75 24.93
C LYS A 3 5.99 -0.63 24.41
N TYR A 4 5.99 0.55 25.05
CA TYR A 4 5.24 1.71 24.56
C TYR A 4 5.84 2.24 23.26
N ASN A 5 7.18 2.34 23.22
CA ASN A 5 7.90 2.79 22.03
C ASN A 5 7.78 1.78 20.89
N GLU A 6 7.78 0.46 21.19
CA GLU A 6 7.53 -0.60 20.21
C GLU A 6 6.16 -0.44 19.53
N TYR A 7 5.08 -0.25 20.31
CA TYR A 7 3.75 -0.02 19.73
C TYR A 7 3.72 1.20 18.81
N LYS A 8 4.34 2.31 19.24
CA LYS A 8 4.43 3.52 18.41
C LYS A 8 5.19 3.27 17.11
N GLN A 9 6.36 2.64 17.20
CA GLN A 9 7.19 2.36 16.04
C GLN A 9 6.46 1.48 15.03
N ILE A 10 5.82 0.40 15.48
CA ILE A 10 5.03 -0.48 14.60
C ILE A 10 3.91 0.31 13.90
N MET A 11 3.19 1.17 14.63
CA MET A 11 2.12 1.98 14.06
C MET A 11 2.64 3.01 13.04
N GLU A 12 3.77 3.67 13.33
CA GLU A 12 4.42 4.62 12.43
C GLU A 12 4.94 3.93 11.15
N ASP A 13 5.53 2.74 11.27
CA ASP A 13 6.00 1.93 10.15
C ASP A 13 4.82 1.49 9.26
N LEU A 14 3.74 0.99 9.86
CA LEU A 14 2.51 0.62 9.15
C LEU A 14 1.90 1.83 8.41
N GLN A 15 1.81 2.98 9.06
CA GLN A 15 1.29 4.21 8.45
C GLN A 15 2.14 4.65 7.26
N THR A 16 3.47 4.66 7.42
CA THR A 16 4.40 5.01 6.34
C THR A 16 4.20 4.09 5.15
N LYS A 17 4.15 2.77 5.39
CA LYS A 17 3.98 1.80 4.30
C LYS A 17 2.62 1.88 3.61
N ILE A 18 1.55 2.17 4.36
CA ILE A 18 0.21 2.40 3.79
C ILE A 18 0.22 3.61 2.85
N ILE A 19 0.90 4.70 3.21
CA ILE A 19 0.99 5.90 2.39
C ILE A 19 1.79 5.61 1.12
N GLU A 20 2.96 4.97 1.24
CA GLU A 20 3.79 4.58 0.10
C GLU A 20 3.00 3.75 -0.92
N LEU A 21 2.39 2.64 -0.47
CA LEU A 21 1.60 1.77 -1.34
C LEU A 21 0.35 2.46 -1.89
N GLY A 22 -0.21 3.41 -1.14
CA GLY A 22 -1.31 4.25 -1.59
C GLY A 22 -0.92 5.09 -2.81
N ASN A 23 0.24 5.73 -2.77
CA ASN A 23 0.77 6.50 -3.89
C ASN A 23 1.04 5.60 -5.11
N ASP A 24 1.68 4.44 -4.91
CA ASP A 24 1.93 3.47 -5.99
C ASP A 24 0.60 3.04 -6.66
N LYS A 25 -0.43 2.79 -5.85
CA LYS A 25 -1.77 2.43 -6.36
C LYS A 25 -2.37 3.56 -7.18
N ASP A 26 -2.29 4.81 -6.71
CA ASP A 26 -2.85 5.96 -7.42
C ASP A 26 -2.11 6.19 -8.76
N GLU A 27 -0.80 6.02 -8.80
CA GLU A 27 -0.02 6.04 -10.05
C GLU A 27 -0.48 4.94 -11.03
N HIS A 28 -0.69 3.72 -10.52
CA HIS A 28 -1.25 2.61 -11.30
C HIS A 28 -2.63 2.95 -11.89
N GLN A 29 -3.48 3.64 -11.14
CA GLN A 29 -4.81 4.06 -11.61
C GLN A 29 -4.73 5.07 -12.76
N VAL A 30 -3.80 6.03 -12.70
CA VAL A 30 -3.56 7.00 -13.79
C VAL A 30 -3.09 6.31 -15.07
N VAL A 31 -2.20 5.32 -14.95
CA VAL A 31 -1.74 4.54 -16.12
C VAL A 31 -2.90 3.72 -16.71
N LEU A 32 -3.70 3.07 -15.84
CA LEU A 32 -4.85 2.27 -16.26
C LEU A 32 -5.91 3.09 -16.99
N SER A 33 -6.24 4.29 -16.50
CA SER A 33 -7.22 5.17 -17.16
C SER A 33 -6.74 5.58 -18.55
N THR A 34 -5.48 6.03 -18.65
CA THR A 34 -4.88 6.44 -19.92
C THR A 34 -4.83 5.30 -20.94
N LEU A 35 -4.42 4.09 -20.51
CA LEU A 35 -4.35 2.93 -21.39
C LEU A 35 -5.72 2.41 -21.79
N SER A 36 -6.75 2.60 -20.97
CA SER A 36 -8.11 2.15 -21.28
C SER A 36 -8.75 2.93 -22.44
N GLU A 37 -8.30 4.15 -22.68
CA GLU A 37 -8.73 5.01 -23.80
C GLU A 37 -7.84 4.84 -25.05
N THR A 38 -6.79 4.02 -24.96
CA THR A 38 -5.84 3.78 -26.03
C THR A 38 -6.23 2.55 -26.86
N ASP A 39 -5.87 2.54 -28.16
CA ASP A 39 -6.08 1.39 -29.04
C ASP A 39 -5.52 0.09 -28.42
N PRO A 40 -6.34 -0.97 -28.26
CA PRO A 40 -5.92 -2.23 -27.65
C PRO A 40 -4.76 -2.95 -28.38
N SER A 41 -4.58 -2.72 -29.67
CA SER A 41 -3.52 -3.28 -30.50
C SER A 41 -2.24 -2.46 -30.50
N ARG A 42 -2.23 -1.28 -29.87
CA ARG A 42 -1.04 -0.44 -29.77
C ARG A 42 0.04 -1.16 -28.95
N LYS A 43 1.27 -1.10 -29.45
CA LYS A 43 2.43 -1.68 -28.77
C LYS A 43 2.69 -0.98 -27.44
N CYS A 44 2.97 -1.79 -26.42
CA CYS A 44 3.45 -1.39 -25.11
C CYS A 44 4.87 -1.95 -24.91
N TYR A 45 5.67 -1.28 -24.09
CA TYR A 45 7.01 -1.75 -23.75
C TYR A 45 7.20 -1.69 -22.25
N ARG A 46 7.63 -2.81 -21.65
CA ARG A 46 7.91 -2.92 -20.21
C ARG A 46 9.39 -3.17 -19.99
N MET A 47 10.01 -2.39 -19.09
CA MET A 47 11.39 -2.61 -18.68
C MET A 47 11.45 -3.67 -17.58
N ILE A 48 12.28 -4.71 -17.77
CA ILE A 48 12.50 -5.80 -16.81
C ILE A 48 13.99 -6.09 -16.76
N GLY A 49 14.63 -5.86 -15.61
CA GLY A 49 16.06 -6.19 -15.43
C GLY A 49 16.99 -5.54 -16.46
N GLY A 50 16.62 -4.35 -16.97
CA GLY A 50 17.37 -3.64 -18.01
C GLY A 50 17.01 -4.00 -19.47
N ALA A 51 16.14 -4.99 -19.70
CA ALA A 51 15.63 -5.34 -21.02
C ALA A 51 14.22 -4.75 -21.25
N LEU A 52 13.95 -4.27 -22.46
CA LEU A 52 12.60 -3.87 -22.89
C LEU A 52 11.87 -5.06 -23.51
N VAL A 53 10.72 -5.40 -22.95
CA VAL A 53 9.81 -6.44 -23.45
C VAL A 53 8.65 -5.77 -24.16
N GLU A 54 8.46 -6.10 -25.44
CA GLU A 54 7.32 -5.65 -26.25
C GLU A 54 6.06 -6.45 -25.91
N THR A 55 4.94 -5.75 -25.75
CA THR A 55 3.59 -6.30 -25.53
C THR A 55 2.57 -5.42 -26.28
N ASP A 56 1.27 -5.62 -26.06
CA ASP A 56 0.21 -4.71 -26.50
C ASP A 56 -0.65 -4.22 -25.32
N VAL A 57 -1.44 -3.18 -25.56
CA VAL A 57 -2.35 -2.61 -24.55
C VAL A 57 -3.33 -3.66 -24.03
N LYS A 58 -3.90 -4.48 -24.92
CA LYS A 58 -4.87 -5.53 -24.60
C LYS A 58 -4.32 -6.54 -23.58
N SER A 59 -3.06 -6.93 -23.71
CA SER A 59 -2.39 -7.90 -22.84
C SER A 59 -1.84 -7.25 -21.58
N THR A 60 -1.50 -5.96 -21.64
CA THR A 60 -0.92 -5.20 -20.51
C THR A 60 -1.98 -4.75 -19.51
N LEU A 61 -3.17 -4.35 -19.97
CA LEU A 61 -4.25 -3.87 -19.11
C LEU A 61 -4.65 -4.87 -18.00
N PRO A 62 -4.88 -6.18 -18.28
CA PRO A 62 -5.18 -7.16 -17.25
C PRO A 62 -4.08 -7.27 -16.19
N VAL A 63 -2.81 -7.24 -16.59
CA VAL A 63 -1.67 -7.33 -15.66
C VAL A 63 -1.65 -6.13 -14.72
N LEU A 64 -1.84 -4.92 -15.26
CA LEU A 64 -1.89 -3.70 -14.44
C LEU A 64 -3.09 -3.71 -13.48
N LYS A 65 -4.26 -4.21 -13.92
CA LYS A 65 -5.45 -4.34 -13.06
C LYS A 65 -5.23 -5.34 -11.92
N THR A 66 -4.62 -6.49 -12.22
CA THR A 66 -4.29 -7.48 -11.17
C THR A 66 -3.32 -6.88 -10.15
N ASN A 67 -2.31 -6.13 -10.60
CA ASN A 67 -1.35 -5.49 -9.69
C ASN A 67 -2.01 -4.42 -8.81
N GLU A 68 -2.86 -3.56 -9.38
CA GLU A 68 -3.62 -2.55 -8.63
C GLU A 68 -4.57 -3.19 -7.60
N GLY A 69 -5.21 -4.31 -7.95
CA GLY A 69 -6.02 -5.09 -7.02
C GLY A 69 -5.20 -5.67 -5.86
N ASN A 70 -4.01 -6.20 -6.15
CA ASN A 70 -3.09 -6.71 -5.13
C ASN A 70 -2.61 -5.60 -4.18
N LEU A 71 -2.30 -4.41 -4.70
CA LEU A 71 -1.97 -3.23 -3.90
C LEU A 71 -3.15 -2.86 -2.99
N THR A 72 -4.36 -2.78 -3.54
CA THR A 72 -5.58 -2.48 -2.79
C THR A 72 -5.81 -3.45 -1.64
N ASN A 73 -5.69 -4.76 -1.90
CA ASN A 73 -5.84 -5.79 -0.88
C ASN A 73 -4.76 -5.66 0.22
N THR A 74 -3.50 -5.45 -0.17
CA THR A 74 -2.40 -5.28 0.77
C THR A 74 -2.60 -4.06 1.67
N ILE A 75 -2.97 -2.91 1.09
CA ILE A 75 -3.28 -1.68 1.83
C ILE A 75 -4.43 -1.93 2.82
N SER A 76 -5.47 -2.65 2.41
CA SER A 76 -6.60 -3.00 3.26
C SER A 76 -6.16 -3.84 4.46
N THR A 77 -5.34 -4.87 4.24
CA THR A 77 -4.78 -5.70 5.30
C THR A 77 -3.94 -4.88 6.28
N MET A 78 -3.04 -4.01 5.79
CA MET A 78 -2.20 -3.17 6.66
C MET A 78 -3.02 -2.16 7.46
N LYS A 79 -4.09 -1.60 6.89
CA LYS A 79 -5.03 -0.75 7.63
C LYS A 79 -5.73 -1.50 8.76
N ALA A 80 -6.17 -2.73 8.50
CA ALA A 80 -6.78 -3.57 9.53
C ALA A 80 -5.78 -3.90 10.65
N GLU A 81 -4.53 -4.19 10.31
CA GLU A 81 -3.45 -4.43 11.28
C GLU A 81 -3.11 -3.19 12.11
N LEU A 82 -3.09 -2.01 11.49
CA LEU A 82 -2.89 -0.73 12.20
C LEU A 82 -4.00 -0.49 13.23
N ILE A 83 -5.27 -0.69 12.85
CA ILE A 83 -6.42 -0.54 13.77
C ILE A 83 -6.30 -1.52 14.93
N LYS A 84 -6.04 -2.80 14.63
CA LYS A 84 -5.85 -3.83 15.66
C LYS A 84 -4.73 -3.48 16.63
N THR A 85 -3.59 -3.02 16.11
CA THR A 85 -2.43 -2.62 16.92
C THR A 85 -2.75 -1.41 17.79
N ALA A 86 -3.51 -0.44 17.27
CA ALA A 86 -3.98 0.71 18.04
C ALA A 86 -4.90 0.30 19.20
N ASP A 87 -5.84 -0.61 18.95
CA ASP A 87 -6.76 -1.13 19.98
C ASP A 87 -6.00 -1.90 21.08
N GLU A 88 -5.04 -2.74 20.68
CA GLU A 88 -4.16 -3.44 21.62
C GLU A 88 -3.31 -2.47 22.45
N PHE A 89 -2.81 -1.40 21.83
CA PHE A 89 -2.04 -0.37 22.51
C PHE A 89 -2.90 0.40 23.53
N GLU A 90 -4.14 0.77 23.18
CA GLU A 90 -5.08 1.40 24.11
C GLU A 90 -5.42 0.48 25.30
N LYS A 91 -5.67 -0.80 25.04
CA LYS A 91 -5.91 -1.79 26.09
C LYS A 91 -4.70 -1.92 27.01
N TRP A 92 -3.51 -2.08 26.43
CA TRP A 92 -2.27 -2.18 27.20
C TRP A 92 -2.01 -0.94 28.07
N LYS A 93 -2.26 0.27 27.54
CA LYS A 93 -2.16 1.52 28.33
C LYS A 93 -3.12 1.52 29.53
N LYS A 94 -4.37 1.09 29.35
CA LYS A 94 -5.38 1.00 30.43
C LYS A 94 -4.96 0.00 31.50
N ASP A 95 -4.58 -1.21 31.09
CA ASP A 95 -4.20 -2.31 31.99
C ASP A 95 -2.98 -1.94 32.84
N ASN A 96 -2.06 -1.16 32.27
CA ASN A 96 -0.82 -0.71 32.94
C ASN A 96 -0.95 0.68 33.58
N LYS A 97 -2.15 1.28 33.61
CA LYS A 97 -2.43 2.62 34.16
C LYS A 97 -1.48 3.70 33.63
N ILE A 98 -1.07 3.60 32.36
CA ILE A 98 -0.14 4.56 31.77
C ILE A 98 -0.87 5.88 31.54
N GLN A 99 -0.43 6.92 32.25
CA GLN A 99 -0.83 8.29 32.00
C GLN A 99 0.15 8.92 31.02
N VAL A 100 -0.31 9.25 29.83
CA VAL A 100 0.49 10.03 28.87
C VAL A 100 0.47 11.48 29.34
N VAL A 101 1.53 11.92 30.02
CA VAL A 101 1.73 13.33 30.34
C VAL A 101 2.08 14.03 29.02
N ARG A 102 1.18 14.88 28.51
CA ARG A 102 1.53 15.82 27.44
C ARG A 102 2.47 16.85 28.04
N GLN A 103 3.74 16.84 27.62
CA GLN A 103 4.59 18.02 27.72
C GLN A 103 4.26 18.98 26.58
#